data_AF-A0A941N9W5-F1
#
_entry.id   AF-A0A941N9W5-F1
#
_cell.length_a   1.000
_cell.length_b   1.000
_cell.length_c   1.000
_cell.angle_alpha   90.00
_cell.angle_beta   90.00
_cell.angle_gamma   90.00
#
_symmetry.space_group_name_H-M   'P 1'
#
loop_
_entity.id
_entity.type
_entity.pdbx_description
1 polymer ?
#
loop_
_entity_poly.entity_id
_entity_poly.type
_entity_poly.pdbx_seq_one_letter_code
_entity_poly.pdbx_strand_id
1 'polypeptide(L)' 'MTLALYMDQHVQAAITEGLRRRGIDVLTAHEDGFDRHSDAAILERAT' A
#
# COMPACT_ATOMS: atom_id res chain seq x y z
N MET A 1 17.85 -2.60 -5.30
CA MET A 1 16.49 -2.09 -5.53
C MET A 1 15.70 -2.37 -4.26
N THR A 2 15.12 -1.34 -3.65
CA THR A 2 14.18 -1.52 -2.54
C THR A 2 12.88 -2.11 -3.09
N LEU A 3 12.32 -3.11 -2.42
CA LEU A 3 11.00 -3.63 -2.76
C LEU A 3 9.98 -2.53 -2.48
N ALA A 4 9.21 -2.13 -3.49
CA ALA A 4 8.08 -1.21 -3.35
C ALA A 4 6.79 -2.03 -3.27
N LEU A 5 6.04 -1.86 -2.20
CA LEU A 5 4.74 -2.49 -1.99
C LEU A 5 3.64 -1.46 -2.07
N TYR A 6 2.53 -1.82 -2.71
CA TYR A 6 1.30 -1.05 -2.69
C TYR A 6 0.32 -1.70 -1.71
N MET A 7 -0.22 -0.91 -0.78
CA MET A 7 -0.99 -1.42 0.36
C MET A 7 -2.45 -0.96 0.30
N ASP A 8 -3.37 -1.91 0.36
CA ASP A 8 -4.81 -1.64 0.48
C ASP A 8 -5.14 -0.90 1.79
N GLN A 9 -6.15 -0.02 1.75
CA GLN A 9 -6.61 0.78 2.90
C GLN A 9 -7.13 -0.06 4.07
N HIS A 10 -7.55 -1.30 3.84
CA HIS A 10 -8.01 -2.22 4.87
C HIS A 10 -6.85 -2.89 5.62
N VAL A 11 -5.60 -2.76 5.15
CA VAL A 11 -4.44 -3.28 5.87
C VAL A 11 -4.17 -2.41 7.10
N GLN A 12 -4.00 -3.06 8.26
CA GLN A 12 -3.73 -2.37 9.51
C GLN A 12 -2.43 -1.57 9.42
N ALA A 13 -2.48 -0.30 9.86
CA ALA A 13 -1.32 0.60 9.82
C ALA A 13 -0.05 0.01 10.49
N ALA A 14 -0.20 -0.79 11.55
CA ALA A 14 0.92 -1.45 12.21
C ALA A 14 1.74 -2.37 11.28
N ILE A 15 1.12 -2.97 10.27
CA ILE A 15 1.78 -3.81 9.26
C ILE A 15 2.61 -2.92 8.32
N THR A 16 2.00 -1.90 7.74
CA THR A 16 2.67 -0.89 6.88
C THR A 16 3.87 -0.27 7.59
N GLU A 17 3.67 0.20 8.82
CA GLU A 17 4.74 0.80 9.63
C GLU A 17 5.85 -0.20 9.97
N GLY A 18 5.48 -1.46 10.25
CA GLY A 18 6.44 -2.52 10.48
C GLY A 18 7.33 -2.80 9.27
N LEU A 19 6.80 -2.73 8.06
CA LEU A 19 7.56 -2.93 6.82
C LEU A 19 8.46 -1.72 6.52
N ARG A 20 7.93 -0.50 6.67
CA ARG A 20 8.71 0.74 6.52
C ARG A 20 9.93 0.78 7.45
N ARG A 21 9.77 0.39 8.72
CA ARG A 21 10.87 0.27 9.69
C ARG A 21 11.96 -0.75 9.28
N ARG A 22 11.62 -1.71 8.40
CA ARG A 22 12.56 -2.70 7.86
C ARG A 22 13.18 -2.24 6.53
N GLY A 23 12.96 -0.99 6.12
CA GLY A 23 13.52 -0.41 4.90
C GLY A 23 12.79 -0.81 3.63
N ILE A 24 11.58 -1.35 3.73
CA ILE A 24 10.71 -1.65 2.59
C ILE A 24 9.94 -0.38 2.24
N ASP A 25 9.92 -0.02 0.97
CA ASP A 25 9.14 1.12 0.49
C ASP A 25 7.67 0.68 0.38
N VAL A 26 6.77 1.47 0.96
CA VAL A 26 5.34 1.13 1.02
C VAL A 26 4.54 2.38 0.71
N LEU A 27 3.70 2.31 -0.32
CA LEU A 27 2.69 3.31 -0.65
C LEU A 27 1.32 2.72 -0.35
N THR A 28 0.51 3.38 0.48
CA THR A 28 -0.87 2.96 0.74
C THR A 28 -1.84 3.56 -0.27
N ALA A 29 -2.96 2.89 -0.53
CA ALA A 29 -4.03 3.39 -1.38
C ALA A 29 -4.60 4.73 -0.85
N HIS A 30 -4.56 4.96 0.47
CA HIS A 30 -4.99 6.23 1.06
C HIS A 30 -4.00 7.37 0.79
N GLU A 31 -2.69 7.11 0.84
CA GLU A 31 -1.65 8.09 0.49
C GLU A 31 -1.64 8.44 -0.99
N ASP A 32 -2.01 7.49 -1.85
CA ASP A 32 -2.18 7.70 -3.30
C ASP A 32 -3.56 8.26 -3.69
N GLY A 33 -4.47 8.44 -2.72
CA GLY A 33 -5.84 8.91 -2.95
C GLY A 33 -6.74 7.95 -3.74
N PHE A 34 -6.35 6.67 -3.84
CA PHE A 34 -7.06 5.62 -4.58
C PHE A 34 -7.94 4.73 -3.69
N ASP A 35 -8.05 5.03 -2.40
CA ASP A 35 -8.76 4.28 -1.37
C ASP A 35 -10.29 4.23 -1.53
N ARG A 36 -10.84 5.06 -2.44
CA ARG A 36 -12.29 5.11 -2.73
C ARG A 36 -12.70 4.29 -3.94
N HIS A 37 -11.75 3.63 -4.58
CA HIS A 37 -12.01 2.78 -5.75
C HIS A 37 -12.34 1.33 -5.33
N SER A 38 -12.84 0.54 -6.27
CA SER A 38 -13.11 -0.88 -6.03
C SER A 38 -11.82 -1.68 -5.85
N ASP A 39 -11.89 -2.79 -5.12
CA ASP A 39 -10.74 -3.71 -4.92
C ASP A 39 -10.11 -4.14 -6.24
N ALA A 40 -10.91 -4.37 -7.29
CA ALA A 40 -10.41 -4.71 -8.61
C ALA A 40 -9.54 -3.57 -9.20
N ALA A 41 -9.99 -2.31 -9.06
CA ALA A 41 -9.22 -1.15 -9.52
C ALA A 41 -7.96 -0.92 -8.66
N ILE A 42 -8.05 -1.15 -7.34
CA ILE A 42 -6.89 -1.08 -6.44
C ILE A 42 -5.84 -2.12 -6.85
N LEU A 43 -6.27 -3.33 -7.21
CA LEU A 43 -5.38 -4.40 -7.66
C LEU A 43 -4.72 -4.07 -9.00
N GLU A 44 -5.46 -3.50 -9.95
CA GLU A 44 -4.89 -3.02 -11.22
C GLU A 44 -3.90 -1.86 -11.01
N ARG A 45 -4.16 -0.98 -10.05
CA ARG A 45 -3.25 0.12 -9.68
C ARG A 45 -1.94 -0.37 -9.04
N ALA A 46 -1.94 -1.57 -8.47
CA ALA A 46 -0.79 -2.17 -7.77
C ALA A 46 0.23 -2.87 -8.70
N THR A 47 -0.07 -2.98 -10.01
CA THR A 47 0.82 -3.53 -11.05
C THR A 47 1.64 -2.47 -11.75
#